data_AF-A0A0M6YBZ3-F1
#
_entry.id   AF-A0A0M6YBZ3-F1
#
_cell.length_a   1.000
_cell.length_b   1.000
_cell.length_c   1.000
_cell.angle_alpha   90.00
_cell.angle_beta   90.00
_cell.angle_gamma   90.00
#
_symmetry.space_group_name_H-M   'P 1'
#
loop_
_entity.id
_entity.type
_entity.pdbx_description
1 polymer ?
#
loop_
_entity_poly.entity_id
_entity_poly.type
_entity_poly.pdbx_seq_one_letter_code
_entity_poly.pdbx_strand_id
1 'polypeptide(L)' 'MNPPFSQVRKHMKAARSLLGRNGHQGPSTLVALVPITFEHEGAETMDILPEDTFSTCRVRTKIVRIEA' A
#
# COMPACT_ATOMS: atom_id res chain seq x y z
N MET A 1 -2.76 -3.87 -3.96
CA MET A 1 -2.24 -5.10 -3.33
C MET A 1 -2.51 -5.12 -1.83
N ASN A 2 -2.66 -6.29 -1.21
CA ASN A 2 -2.76 -6.46 0.25
C ASN A 2 -1.54 -7.24 0.75
N PRO A 3 -0.39 -6.58 1.01
CA PRO A 3 0.82 -7.25 1.46
C PRO A 3 0.66 -7.82 2.87
N PRO A 4 1.37 -8.93 3.20
CA PRO A 4 1.45 -9.40 4.59
C PRO A 4 1.93 -8.28 5.52
N PHE A 5 1.17 -7.98 6.57
CA PHE A 5 1.40 -6.81 7.42
C PHE A 5 2.77 -6.80 8.09
N SER A 6 3.27 -7.98 8.51
CA SER A 6 4.59 -8.13 9.15
C SER A 6 5.76 -7.84 8.22
N GLN A 7 5.58 -7.94 6.91
CA GLN A 7 6.63 -7.73 5.90
C GLN A 7 6.29 -6.58 4.95
N VAL A 8 5.34 -5.73 5.31
CA VAL A 8 4.79 -4.66 4.44
C VAL A 8 5.89 -3.84 3.79
N ARG A 9 6.93 -3.42 4.53
CA ARG A 9 8.03 -2.60 3.99
C ARG A 9 8.81 -3.30 2.88
N LYS A 10 9.07 -4.61 3.01
CA LYS A 10 9.80 -5.40 1.98
C LYS A 10 8.97 -5.53 0.71
N HIS A 11 7.68 -5.84 0.86
CA HIS A 11 6.76 -5.96 -0.28
C HIS A 11 6.54 -4.61 -0.97
N MET A 12 6.40 -3.51 -0.23
CA MET A 12 6.27 -2.17 -0.79
C MET A 12 7.53 -1.77 -1.58
N LYS A 13 8.73 -2.06 -1.05
CA LYS A 13 10.00 -1.80 -1.75
C LYS A 13 10.07 -2.60 -3.06
N ALA A 14 9.77 -3.90 -3.02
CA ALA A 14 9.78 -4.76 -4.20
C ALA A 14 8.74 -4.31 -5.23
N ALA A 15 7.51 -4.02 -4.81
CA ALA A 15 6.46 -3.50 -5.68
C ALA A 15 6.94 -2.21 -6.37
N ARG A 16 7.48 -1.24 -5.63
CA ARG A 16 8.01 -0.01 -6.23
C ARG A 16 9.14 -0.24 -7.23
N SER A 17 10.03 -1.22 -7.02
CA SER A 17 11.08 -1.53 -8.01
C SER A 17 10.55 -2.12 -9.32
N LEU A 18 9.31 -2.62 -9.32
CA LEU A 18 8.64 -3.15 -10.51
C LEU A 18 7.75 -2.11 -11.20
N LEU A 19 7.45 -1.01 -10.51
CA LEU A 19 6.69 0.10 -11.06
C LEU A 19 7.61 0.93 -11.96
N GLY A 20 7.18 1.13 -13.19
CA GLY A 20 7.88 1.88 -14.20
C GLY A 20 6.98 2.08 -15.40
N ARG A 21 7.42 2.92 -16.35
CA ARG A 21 6.57 3.30 -17.48
C ARG A 21 6.34 2.16 -18.47
N ASN A 22 7.29 1.28 -18.76
CA ASN A 22 7.14 0.15 -19.71
C ASN A 22 6.32 0.47 -21.00
N GLY A 23 6.40 1.70 -21.52
CA GLY A 23 5.62 2.16 -22.70
C GLY A 23 4.28 2.87 -22.41
N HIS A 24 3.88 3.00 -21.15
CA HIS A 24 2.69 3.74 -20.71
C HIS A 24 2.92 5.26 -20.70
N GLN A 25 1.88 6.01 -21.06
CA GLN A 25 1.91 7.48 -21.17
C GLN A 25 1.88 8.19 -19.79
N GLY A 26 1.29 7.56 -18.77
CA GLY A 26 1.17 8.09 -17.41
C GLY A 26 2.17 7.51 -16.41
N PRO A 27 2.27 8.09 -15.20
CA PRO A 27 2.98 7.48 -14.08
C PRO A 27 2.28 6.18 -13.66
N SER A 28 3.04 5.25 -13.10
CA SER A 28 2.48 4.00 -12.60
C SER A 28 1.97 4.19 -11.17
N THR A 29 0.79 3.68 -10.85
CA THR A 29 0.16 3.87 -9.54
C THR A 29 0.13 2.58 -8.75
N LEU A 30 0.62 2.62 -7.51
CA LEU A 30 0.46 1.56 -6.52
C LEU A 30 -0.63 1.93 -5.52
N VAL A 31 -1.64 1.08 -5.42
CA VAL A 31 -2.63 1.13 -4.34
C VAL A 31 -2.39 -0.06 -3.41
N ALA A 32 -2.21 0.19 -2.12
CA ALA A 32 -1.91 -0.84 -1.14
C ALA A 32 -2.71 -0.68 0.16
N LEU A 33 -3.15 -1.82 0.71
CA LEU A 33 -3.65 -1.89 2.08
C LEU A 33 -2.47 -2.06 3.02
N VAL A 34 -2.35 -1.20 4.03
CA VAL A 34 -1.20 -1.20 4.94
C VAL A 34 -1.66 -1.02 6.39
N PRO A 35 -0.86 -1.43 7.39
CA PRO A 35 -1.11 -1.06 8.77
C PRO A 35 -1.24 0.46 8.92
N ILE A 36 -2.08 0.93 9.84
CA ILE A 36 -2.35 2.37 10.00
C ILE A 36 -1.08 3.20 10.29
N THR A 37 -0.10 2.57 10.95
CA THR A 37 1.22 3.12 11.29
C THR A 37 2.23 3.07 10.14
N PHE A 38 1.88 2.50 8.99
CA PHE A 38 2.76 2.53 7.83
C PHE A 38 2.87 3.96 7.29
N GLU A 39 4.10 4.41 7.13
CA GLU A 39 4.44 5.72 6.59
C GLU A 39 5.42 5.56 5.43
N HIS A 40 5.19 6.36 4.39
CA HIS A 40 6.03 6.43 3.22
C HIS A 40 5.91 7.81 2.59
N GLU A 41 7.04 8.36 2.15
CA GLU A 41 7.07 9.64 1.45
C GLU A 41 6.27 9.54 0.13
N GLY A 42 5.42 10.55 -0.13
CA GLY A 42 4.55 10.56 -1.31
C GLY A 42 3.37 9.59 -1.25
N ALA A 43 3.13 8.90 -0.13
CA ALA A 43 1.93 8.10 0.05
C ALA A 43 0.74 8.96 0.47
N GLU A 44 -0.29 8.97 -0.37
CA GLU A 44 -1.58 9.56 -0.07
C GLU A 44 -2.47 8.53 0.62
N THR A 45 -3.11 8.91 1.74
CA THR A 45 -4.12 8.06 2.38
C THR A 45 -5.45 8.26 1.68
N MET A 46 -5.98 7.20 1.06
CA MET A 46 -7.26 7.24 0.37
C MET A 46 -8.42 6.91 1.30
N ASP A 47 -8.21 5.98 2.24
CA ASP A 47 -9.25 5.53 3.17
C ASP A 47 -8.64 4.90 4.43
N ILE A 48 -9.37 4.92 5.54
CA ILE A 48 -9.02 4.26 6.80
C ILE A 48 -10.10 3.25 7.13
N LEU A 49 -9.73 1.97 7.21
CA LEU A 49 -10.70 0.90 7.37
C LEU A 49 -11.00 0.63 8.86
N PRO A 50 -12.24 0.23 9.19
CA PRO A 50 -12.62 -0.23 10.52
C PRO A 50 -11.74 -1.38 11.03
N GLU A 51 -11.57 -1.50 12.35
CA GLU A 51 -10.69 -2.50 12.97
C GLU A 51 -11.23 -3.95 12.92
N ASP A 52 -12.49 -4.12 12.54
CA ASP A 52 -13.21 -5.39 12.34
C ASP A 52 -13.33 -5.78 10.85
N THR A 53 -12.70 -5.03 9.95
CA THR A 53 -12.68 -5.33 8.51
C THR A 53 -12.14 -6.74 8.21
N PHE A 54 -11.18 -7.22 9.01
CA PHE A 54 -10.60 -8.56 8.85
C PHE A 54 -11.15 -9.51 9.92
N SER A 55 -11.88 -10.53 9.47
CA SER A 55 -12.54 -11.50 10.36
C SER A 55 -11.59 -12.34 11.21
N THR A 56 -10.34 -12.50 10.78
CA THR A 56 -9.35 -13.38 11.41
C THR A 56 -8.26 -12.65 12.19
N CYS A 57 -8.19 -11.33 12.13
CA CYS A 57 -7.19 -10.57 12.87
C CYS A 57 -7.66 -9.14 13.19
N ARG A 58 -7.33 -8.66 14.39
CA ARG A 58 -7.56 -7.27 14.77
C ARG A 58 -6.36 -6.42 14.38
N VAL A 59 -6.50 -5.68 13.30
CA VAL A 59 -5.47 -4.77 12.80
C VAL A 59 -6.13 -3.54 12.19
N ARG A 60 -5.69 -2.36 12.65
CA ARG A 60 -6.11 -1.10 12.06
C ARG A 60 -5.33 -0.88 10.77
N THR A 61 -6.04 -0.66 9.68
CA THR A 61 -5.45 -0.55 8.35
C THR A 61 -5.93 0.69 7.63
N LYS A 62 -5.16 1.11 6.63
CA LYS A 62 -5.51 2.19 5.73
C LYS A 62 -5.16 1.78 4.30
N ILE A 63 -5.85 2.37 3.33
CA ILE A 63 -5.52 2.25 1.91
C ILE A 63 -4.66 3.46 1.54
N VAL A 64 -3.51 3.20 0.93
CA VAL A 64 -2.62 4.24 0.42
C VAL A 64 -2.43 4.14 -1.09
N ARG A 65 -2.25 5.30 -1.72
CA ARG A 65 -1.83 5.46 -3.11
C ARG A 65 -0.43 6.05 -3.16
N ILE A 66 0.43 5.49 -4.02
CA ILE A 66 1.77 6.00 -4.32
C ILE A 66 1.92 6.04 -5.84
N GLU A 67 2.31 7.18 -6.37
CA GLU A 67 2.70 7.34 -7.78
C GLU A 67 4.21 7.14 -7.92
N ALA A 68 4.63 6.44 -8.99
CA ALA A 68 6.01 6.14 -9.32
C ALA A 68 6.42 6.75 -10.66
#